data_AF-A0LS77-F1
#
_entry.id   AF-A0LS77-F1
#
_cell.length_a   1.000
_cell.length_b   1.000
_cell.length_c   1.000
_cell.angle_alpha   90.00
_cell.angle_beta   90.00
_cell.angle_gamma   90.00
#
_symmetry.space_group_name_H-M   'P 1'
#
loop_
_entity.id
_entity.type
_entity.pdbx_description
1 polymer ?
#
loop_
_entity_poly.entity_id
_entity_poly.type
_entity_poly.pdbx_seq_one_letter_code
_entity_poly.pdbx_strand_id
1 'polypeptide(L)'
;MTLDDGRRVILHESRGFTIGWRSSGESGSGDIHSWNHETADSITRNVLNVVRPDDDECPDDHPWSWLASLAQAQGLHVTAEDLRSLPYEVILTESVHQWLKRR
;
A
#
# COMPACT_ATOMS: atom_id res chain seq x y z
N MET A 1 4.80 3.99 -10.04
CA MET A 1 5.96 4.84 -9.74
C MET A 1 5.84 6.17 -10.49
N THR A 2 6.58 7.18 -10.06
CA THR A 2 6.65 8.50 -10.73
C THR A 2 8.02 8.64 -11.39
N LEU A 3 8.03 9.07 -12.65
CA LEU A 3 9.25 9.36 -13.41
C LEU A 3 9.72 10.80 -13.14
N ASP A 4 10.94 11.12 -13.53
CA ASP A 4 11.51 12.47 -13.37
C ASP A 4 10.73 13.57 -14.09
N ASP A 5 10.02 13.21 -15.17
CA ASP A 5 9.13 14.11 -15.91
C ASP A 5 7.73 14.26 -15.27
N GLY A 6 7.53 13.67 -14.09
CA GLY A 6 6.27 13.70 -13.34
C GLY A 6 5.21 12.72 -13.82
N ARG A 7 5.45 11.98 -14.91
CA ARG A 7 4.50 10.96 -15.37
C ARG A 7 4.46 9.79 -14.41
N ARG A 8 3.26 9.20 -14.26
CA ARG A 8 3.04 8.01 -13.44
C ARG A 8 2.92 6.78 -14.32
N VAL A 9 3.62 5.72 -13.93
CA VAL A 9 3.59 4.42 -14.59
C VAL A 9 3.04 3.37 -13.62
N ILE A 10 2.06 2.61 -14.11
CA ILE A 10 1.49 1.45 -13.42
C ILE A 10 2.26 0.22 -13.88
N LEU A 11 2.90 -0.48 -12.93
CA LEU A 11 3.61 -1.72 -13.19
C LEU A 11 2.72 -2.94 -13.01
N HIS A 12 1.80 -2.89 -12.05
CA HIS A 12 0.91 -3.99 -11.71
C HIS A 12 -0.37 -3.48 -11.05
N GLU A 13 -1.53 -3.94 -11.53
CA GLU A 13 -2.85 -3.49 -11.06
C GLU A 13 -3.73 -4.60 -10.46
N SER A 14 -3.38 -5.88 -10.65
CA SER A 14 -4.13 -7.01 -10.09
C SER A 14 -3.79 -7.27 -8.62
N ARG A 15 -3.95 -6.24 -7.77
CA ARG A 15 -3.94 -6.40 -6.30
C ARG A 15 -5.24 -5.88 -5.71
N GLY A 16 -5.76 -6.60 -4.72
CA GLY A 16 -6.86 -6.16 -3.89
C GLY A 16 -6.48 -6.28 -2.42
N PHE A 17 -7.10 -5.46 -1.58
CA PHE A 17 -7.06 -5.62 -0.14
C PHE A 17 -8.48 -5.51 0.39
N THR A 18 -8.74 -6.12 1.54
CA THR A 18 -10.02 -6.02 2.24
C THR A 18 -9.77 -5.42 3.62
N ILE A 19 -10.66 -4.53 4.05
CA ILE A 19 -10.67 -4.01 5.42
C ILE A 19 -11.70 -4.82 6.18
N GLY A 20 -11.24 -5.64 7.13
CA GLY A 20 -12.10 -6.46 7.98
C GLY A 20 -12.57 -5.68 9.20
N TRP A 21 -13.89 -5.49 9.33
CA TRP A 21 -14.50 -5.01 10.56
C TRP A 21 -14.62 -6.17 11.55
N ARG A 22 -13.75 -6.26 12.55
CA ARG A 22 -13.96 -7.22 13.64
C ARG A 22 -14.97 -6.62 14.61
N SER A 23 -16.10 -7.27 14.85
CA SER A 23 -16.90 -7.04 16.06
C SER A 23 -16.33 -7.97 17.13
N SER A 24 -15.39 -7.52 17.95
CA SER A 24 -14.84 -8.38 19.01
C SER A 24 -15.85 -8.35 20.16
N GLY A 25 -16.57 -9.45 20.34
CA GLY A 25 -17.42 -9.68 21.49
C GLY A 25 -16.60 -9.99 22.76
N GLU A 26 -15.54 -9.22 23.03
CA GLU A 26 -14.66 -9.46 24.18
C GLU A 26 -14.43 -8.19 24.97
N SER A 27 -15.07 -8.12 26.15
CA SER A 27 -14.93 -7.07 27.14
C SER A 27 -13.56 -7.14 27.80
N GLY A 28 -12.55 -6.58 27.15
CA GLY A 28 -11.20 -6.41 27.70
C GLY A 28 -10.80 -4.94 27.63
N SER A 29 -10.58 -4.33 28.79
CA SER A 29 -10.15 -2.95 28.98
C SER A 29 -8.85 -2.63 28.23
N GLY A 30 -8.97 -2.07 27.03
CA GLY A 30 -7.90 -1.52 26.23
C GLY A 30 -8.48 -0.75 25.05
N ASP A 31 -8.69 0.55 25.23
CA ASP A 31 -8.94 1.57 24.21
C ASP A 31 -10.02 1.25 23.15
N ILE A 32 -11.27 1.23 23.62
CA ILE A 32 -12.53 1.13 22.84
C ILE A 32 -12.75 2.32 21.86
N HIS A 33 -11.79 3.24 21.73
CA HIS A 33 -11.92 4.43 20.90
C HIS A 33 -11.49 4.27 19.42
N SER A 34 -10.86 3.15 19.02
CA SER A 34 -10.34 2.98 17.65
C SER A 34 -11.33 2.35 16.64
N TRP A 35 -12.52 1.95 17.09
CA TRP A 35 -13.38 1.02 16.35
C TRP A 35 -14.13 1.61 15.14
N ASN A 36 -14.35 2.93 15.08
CA ASN A 36 -15.34 3.49 14.14
C ASN A 36 -14.82 4.53 13.15
N HIS A 37 -13.51 4.80 13.07
CA HIS A 37 -13.03 5.89 12.21
C HIS A 37 -11.81 5.49 11.37
N GLU A 38 -12.01 4.68 10.33
CA GLU A 38 -11.03 4.54 9.24
C GLU A 38 -10.66 5.90 8.65
N THR A 39 -9.55 6.52 8.99
CA THR A 39 -9.12 7.76 8.34
C THR A 39 -8.37 7.46 7.05
N ALA A 40 -8.14 8.47 6.22
CA ALA A 40 -7.22 8.34 5.08
C ALA A 40 -5.85 7.82 5.55
N ASP A 41 -5.38 8.29 6.71
CA ASP A 41 -4.13 7.85 7.33
C ASP A 41 -4.18 6.39 7.80
N SER A 42 -5.30 5.96 8.39
CA SER A 42 -5.50 4.56 8.81
C SER A 42 -5.48 3.60 7.62
N ILE A 43 -6.19 3.93 6.53
CA ILE A 43 -6.18 3.14 5.30
C ILE A 43 -4.77 3.11 4.69
N THR A 44 -4.10 4.26 4.63
CA THR A 44 -2.72 4.36 4.12
C THR A 44 -1.79 3.45 4.90
N ARG A 45 -1.85 3.50 6.24
CA ARG A 45 -1.05 2.62 7.11
C ARG A 45 -1.37 1.14 6.88
N ASN A 46 -2.65 0.78 6.77
CA ASN A 46 -3.07 -0.61 6.52
C ASN A 46 -2.55 -1.12 5.18
N VAL A 47 -2.61 -0.31 4.11
CA VAL A 47 -2.04 -0.65 2.81
C VAL A 47 -0.54 -0.84 2.92
N LEU A 48 0.17 0.10 3.55
CA LEU A 48 1.63 0.02 3.70
C LEU A 48 2.08 -1.19 4.51
N ASN A 49 1.33 -1.61 5.52
CA ASN A 49 1.61 -2.84 6.28
C ASN A 49 1.55 -4.12 5.42
N VAL A 50 0.75 -4.12 4.34
CA VAL A 50 0.57 -5.30 3.48
C VAL A 50 1.51 -5.29 2.29
N VAL A 51 1.81 -4.10 1.74
CA VAL A 51 2.59 -4.00 0.51
C VAL A 51 4.09 -3.82 0.74
N ARG A 52 4.50 -3.40 1.94
CA ARG A 52 5.92 -3.34 2.29
C ARG A 52 6.40 -4.74 2.67
N PRO A 53 7.66 -5.09 2.39
CA PRO A 53 8.24 -6.30 2.95
C PRO A 53 8.13 -6.26 4.47
N ASP A 54 7.81 -7.39 5.10
CA ASP A 54 8.00 -7.55 6.54
C ASP A 54 9.50 -7.35 6.87
N ASP A 55 9.80 -6.74 8.01
CA ASP A 55 11.19 -6.43 8.41
C ASP A 55 12.06 -7.70 8.44
N ASP A 56 13.24 -7.61 7.83
CA ASP A 56 14.48 -8.43 7.88
C ASP A 56 14.44 -9.97 7.96
N GLU A 57 13.31 -10.64 8.20
CA GLU A 57 13.26 -12.11 8.32
C GLU A 57 13.15 -12.82 6.96
N CYS A 58 12.59 -12.18 5.93
CA CYS A 58 12.56 -12.70 4.55
C CYS A 58 12.60 -11.57 3.49
N PRO A 59 13.76 -10.92 3.25
CA PRO A 59 13.89 -9.90 2.20
C PRO A 59 13.63 -10.42 0.78
N ASP A 60 13.66 -11.74 0.58
CA ASP A 60 13.45 -12.42 -0.71
C ASP A 60 11.98 -12.55 -1.12
N ASP A 61 11.01 -12.23 -0.25
CA ASP A 61 9.58 -12.44 -0.54
C ASP A 61 8.95 -11.28 -1.34
N HIS A 62 9.58 -10.09 -1.32
CA HIS A 62 9.05 -8.95 -2.06
C HIS A 62 9.44 -9.02 -3.54
N PRO A 63 8.49 -8.87 -4.49
CA PRO A 63 8.71 -9.16 -5.90
C PRO A 63 9.43 -8.02 -6.65
N TRP A 64 10.52 -7.48 -6.08
CA TRP A 64 11.27 -6.36 -6.67
C TRP A 64 11.84 -6.67 -8.05
N SER A 65 12.45 -7.85 -8.23
CA SER A 65 13.02 -8.29 -9.51
C SER A 65 11.95 -8.43 -10.60
N TRP A 66 10.75 -8.88 -10.22
CA TRP A 66 9.62 -8.98 -11.13
C TRP A 66 9.06 -7.60 -11.51
N LEU A 67 8.93 -6.69 -10.55
CA LEU A 67 8.54 -5.30 -10.82
C LEU A 67 9.54 -4.58 -11.72
N ALA A 68 10.85 -4.80 -11.52
CA ALA A 68 11.89 -4.26 -12.39
C ALA A 68 11.77 -4.81 -13.82
N SER A 69 11.48 -6.11 -13.97
CA SER A 69 11.25 -6.73 -15.28
C SER A 69 10.03 -6.13 -15.99
N LEU A 70 8.94 -5.85 -15.26
CA LEU A 70 7.75 -5.17 -15.79
C LEU A 70 8.06 -3.73 -16.24
N ALA A 71 8.89 -3.01 -15.48
CA ALA A 71 9.31 -1.66 -15.85
C ALA A 71 10.20 -1.66 -17.09
N GLN A 72 11.15 -2.59 -17.18
CA GLN A 72 12.02 -2.77 -18.35
C GLN A 72 11.24 -3.14 -19.61
N ALA A 73 10.19 -3.98 -19.50
CA ALA A 73 9.29 -4.27 -20.60
C ALA A 73 8.53 -3.03 -21.12
N GLN A 74 8.40 -1.98 -20.30
CA GLN A 74 7.84 -0.68 -20.68
C GLN A 74 8.91 0.34 -21.12
N GLY A 75 10.17 -0.09 -21.28
CA GLY A 75 11.28 0.75 -21.72
C GLY A 75 11.96 1.56 -20.62
N LEU A 76 11.71 1.25 -19.34
CA LEU A 76 12.28 1.96 -18.21
C LEU A 76 13.52 1.23 -17.68
N HIS A 77 14.62 1.95 -17.55
CA HIS A 77 15.89 1.40 -17.10
C HIS A 77 16.02 1.48 -15.56
N VAL A 78 15.38 0.54 -14.87
CA VAL A 78 15.38 0.45 -13.39
C VAL A 78 15.75 -0.95 -12.91
N THR A 79 16.46 -1.01 -11.79
CA THR A 79 16.82 -2.25 -11.08
C THR A 79 15.89 -2.52 -9.90
N ALA A 80 15.99 -3.73 -9.33
CA ALA A 80 15.28 -4.08 -8.10
C ALA A 80 15.72 -3.19 -6.91
N GLU A 81 17.00 -2.84 -6.85
CA GLU A 81 17.57 -1.97 -5.82
C GLU A 81 17.06 -0.54 -5.94
N ASP A 82 16.96 -0.02 -7.17
CA ASP A 82 16.36 1.29 -7.43
C ASP A 82 14.93 1.32 -6.90
N LEU A 83 14.10 0.32 -7.27
CA LEU A 83 12.72 0.24 -6.81
C LEU A 83 12.58 0.09 -5.29
N ARG A 84 13.47 -0.67 -4.65
CA ARG A 84 13.51 -0.84 -3.19
C ARG A 84 13.85 0.47 -2.47
N SER A 85 14.66 1.33 -3.08
CA SER A 85 15.06 2.61 -2.50
C SER A 85 13.98 3.70 -2.60
N LEU A 86 12.97 3.51 -3.46
CA LEU A 86 11.92 4.50 -3.67
C LEU A 86 11.00 4.59 -2.44
N PRO A 87 10.56 5.81 -2.06
CA PRO A 87 9.52 5.96 -1.06
C PRO A 87 8.20 5.36 -1.57
N TYR A 88 7.48 4.68 -0.68
CA TYR A 88 6.12 4.24 -0.94
C TYR A 88 5.14 5.39 -0.74
N GLU A 89 4.34 5.68 -1.76
CA GLU A 89 3.23 6.63 -1.70
C GLU A 89 1.90 5.90 -1.90
N VAL A 90 0.92 6.13 -1.03
CA VAL A 90 -0.45 5.64 -1.20
C VAL A 90 -1.33 6.79 -1.68
N ILE A 91 -1.92 6.61 -2.86
CA ILE A 91 -2.83 7.60 -3.45
C ILE A 91 -4.25 7.06 -3.34
N LEU A 92 -5.06 7.69 -2.50
CA LEU A 92 -6.48 7.38 -2.38
C LEU A 92 -7.26 8.12 -3.48
N THR A 93 -8.19 7.42 -4.12
CA THR A 93 -9.04 8.03 -5.13
C THR A 93 -10.08 8.95 -4.49
N GLU A 94 -10.64 9.87 -5.28
CA GLU A 94 -11.73 10.74 -4.80
C GLU A 94 -12.91 9.91 -4.27
N SER A 95 -13.21 8.76 -4.87
CA SER A 95 -14.25 7.85 -4.39
C SER A 95 -14.01 7.39 -2.95
N VAL A 96 -12.76 7.08 -2.58
CA VAL A 96 -12.40 6.71 -1.21
C VAL A 96 -12.53 7.92 -0.28
N HIS A 97 -12.07 9.10 -0.70
CA HIS A 97 -12.23 10.33 0.08
C HIS A 97 -13.71 10.69 0.30
N GLN A 98 -14.56 10.49 -0.69
CA GLN A 98 -16.00 10.73 -0.58
C GLN A 98 -16.68 9.70 0.32
N TRP A 99 -16.29 8.43 0.24
CA TRP A 99 -16.77 7.40 1.17
C TRP A 99 -16.42 7.75 2.62
N LEU A 100 -15.18 8.19 2.87
CA LEU A 100 -14.71 8.63 4.19
C LEU A 100 -15.48 9.83 4.78
N LYS A 101 -16.02 10.71 3.92
CA LYS A 101 -16.83 11.87 4.32
C LYS A 101 -18.29 11.54 4.59
N ARG A 102 -18.80 10.43 4.05
CA ARG A 102 -20.22 10.03 4.09
C ARG A 102 -20.59 9.12 5.26
N ARG A 103 -19.60 8.69 6.03
CA ARG A 103 -19.82 7.90 7.25
C ARG A 103 -20.33 8.74 8.41
#